data_AF-A0A961QG00-F1
#
_entry.id   AF-A0A961QG00-F1
#
_cell.length_a   1.000
_cell.length_b   1.000
_cell.length_c   1.000
_cell.angle_alpha   90.00
_cell.angle_beta   90.00
_cell.angle_gamma   90.00
#
_symmetry.space_group_name_H-M   'P 1'
#
loop_
_entity.id
_entity.type
_entity.pdbx_description
1 polymer ?
#
loop_
_entity_poly.entity_id
_entity_poly.type
_entity_poly.pdbx_seq_one_letter_code
_entity_poly.pdbx_strand_id
1 'polypeptide(L)'
;MREAFLAELSDAALVALPWLWDFWALPHQRPPEGAWRSWVIMGGRGAGKTRAGAEWVRAQVEGAGPGDPGRARRVALVGET
;
A
#
# COMPACT_ATOMS: atom_id res chain seq x y z
N MET A 1 -25.25 0.23 2.85
CA MET A 1 -24.00 0.32 3.64
C MET A 1 -22.88 1.00 2.84
N ARG A 2 -22.52 0.51 1.65
CA ARG A 2 -21.49 1.14 0.79
C ARG A 2 -21.87 2.55 0.31
N GLU A 3 -23.10 2.74 -0.16
CA GLU A 3 -23.57 4.07 -0.63
C GLU A 3 -23.65 5.11 0.49
N ALA A 4 -24.12 4.72 1.67
CA ALA A 4 -24.15 5.60 2.84
C ALA A 4 -22.75 6.05 3.25
N PHE A 5 -21.77 5.13 3.29
CA PHE A 5 -20.38 5.49 3.59
C PHE A 5 -19.78 6.45 2.54
N LEU A 6 -20.03 6.21 1.25
CA LEU A 6 -19.53 7.10 0.19
C LEU A 6 -20.18 8.49 0.25
N ALA A 7 -21.44 8.58 0.68
CA ALA A 7 -22.15 9.85 0.84
C ALA A 7 -21.65 10.69 2.03
N GLU A 8 -20.94 10.08 2.98
CA GLU A 8 -20.33 10.76 4.13
C GLU A 8 -18.92 11.31 3.82
N LEU A 9 -18.32 10.91 2.70
CA LEU A 9 -17.00 11.40 2.28
C LEU A 9 -17.12 12.77 1.62
N SER A 10 -16.16 13.65 1.90
CA SER A 10 -16.00 14.88 1.13
C SER A 10 -15.58 14.58 -0.31
N ASP A 11 -15.84 15.51 -1.23
CA ASP A 11 -15.40 15.37 -2.64
C ASP A 11 -13.89 15.09 -2.75
N ALA A 12 -13.09 15.77 -1.91
CA ALA A 12 -11.65 15.53 -1.86
C ALA A 12 -11.31 14.09 -1.41
N ALA A 13 -12.03 13.55 -0.43
CA ALA A 13 -11.83 12.17 0.02
C ALA A 13 -12.27 11.15 -1.04
N LEU A 14 -13.36 11.42 -1.77
CA LEU A 14 -13.80 10.58 -2.89
C LEU A 14 -12.76 10.55 -4.02
N VAL A 15 -12.19 11.70 -4.36
CA VAL A 15 -11.13 11.81 -5.39
C VAL A 15 -9.86 11.10 -4.95
N ALA A 16 -9.56 11.08 -3.64
CA ALA A 16 -8.39 10.39 -3.09
C ALA A 16 -8.57 8.85 -3.05
N LEU A 17 -9.80 8.35 -2.95
CA LEU A 17 -10.11 6.93 -2.70
C LEU A 17 -9.39 5.93 -3.64
N PRO A 18 -9.26 6.17 -4.96
CA PRO A 18 -8.53 5.26 -5.85
C PRO A 18 -7.03 5.11 -5.53
N TRP A 19 -6.47 6.07 -4.80
CA TRP A 19 -5.05 6.15 -4.46
C TRP A 19 -4.74 5.61 -3.06
N LEU A 20 -5.76 5.31 -2.25
CA LEU A 20 -5.60 4.79 -0.90
C LEU A 20 -5.40 3.27 -0.93
N TRP A 21 -4.14 2.83 -1.03
CA TRP A 21 -3.81 1.41 -1.09
C TRP A 21 -4.38 0.60 0.08
N ASP A 22 -4.28 1.11 1.30
CA ASP A 22 -4.76 0.40 2.50
C ASP A 22 -6.25 0.07 2.44
N PHE A 23 -7.05 0.85 1.72
CA PHE A 23 -8.47 0.58 1.53
C PHE A 23 -8.72 -0.62 0.59
N TRP A 24 -7.90 -0.77 -0.45
CA TRP A 24 -8.09 -1.78 -1.50
C TRP A 24 -7.24 -3.05 -1.32
N ALA A 25 -6.20 -2.98 -0.50
CA ALA A 25 -5.27 -4.09 -0.26
C ALA A 25 -6.00 -5.30 0.34
N LEU A 26 -5.78 -6.48 -0.25
CA LEU A 26 -6.24 -7.75 0.32
C LEU A 26 -5.41 -8.09 1.56
N PRO A 27 -5.93 -8.87 2.51
CA PRO A 27 -5.19 -9.23 3.73
C PRO A 27 -3.80 -9.81 3.47
N HIS A 28 -3.64 -10.67 2.45
CA HIS A 28 -2.37 -11.29 2.08
C HIS A 28 -1.37 -10.33 1.39
N GLN A 29 -1.82 -9.13 1.02
CA GLN A 29 -1.02 -8.08 0.39
C GLN A 29 -0.48 -7.07 1.41
N ARG A 30 -0.72 -7.30 2.71
CA ARG A 30 -0.22 -6.47 3.80
C ARG A 30 0.88 -7.20 4.57
N PRO A 31 1.87 -6.46 5.11
CA PRO A 31 2.85 -7.06 6.00
C PRO A 31 2.17 -7.57 7.28
N PRO A 32 2.71 -8.61 7.93
CA PRO A 32 2.21 -9.06 9.22
C PRO A 32 2.44 -7.99 10.29
N GLU A 33 1.62 -8.03 11.34
CA GLU A 33 1.81 -7.18 12.52
C GLU A 33 3.06 -7.59 13.32
N GLY A 34 3.56 -6.66 14.13
CA GLY A 34 4.69 -6.91 15.03
C GLY A 34 6.06 -6.90 14.35
N ALA A 35 7.05 -7.48 15.03
CA ALA A 35 8.44 -7.50 14.58
C ALA A 35 8.71 -8.70 13.66
N TRP A 36 9.15 -8.42 12.45
CA TRP A 36 9.56 -9.42 11.47
C TRP A 36 10.79 -8.91 10.71
N ARG A 37 11.60 -9.85 10.23
CA ARG A 37 12.81 -9.55 9.45
C ARG A 37 12.55 -9.59 7.95
N SER A 38 11.71 -10.52 7.51
CA SER A 38 11.40 -10.76 6.11
C SER A 38 9.90 -10.98 5.96
N TRP A 39 9.34 -10.43 4.89
CA TRP A 39 7.95 -10.65 4.48
C TRP A 39 7.93 -11.23 3.07
N VAL A 40 7.15 -12.29 2.89
CA VAL A 40 7.01 -12.99 1.61
C VAL A 40 5.55 -12.94 1.17
N ILE A 41 5.32 -12.51 -0.06
CA ILE A 41 3.99 -12.52 -0.68
C ILE A 41 3.90 -13.68 -1.66
N MET A 42 3.11 -14.70 -1.32
CA MET A 42 2.87 -15.85 -2.18
C MET A 42 1.50 -15.75 -2.85
N GLY A 43 1.45 -16.05 -4.15
CA GLY A 43 0.19 -16.04 -4.89
C GLY A 43 0.37 -16.34 -6.38
N GLY A 44 -0.69 -16.78 -7.03
CA GLY A 44 -0.71 -17.10 -8.46
C GLY A 44 -0.57 -15.87 -9.37
N ARG A 45 -0.72 -16.10 -10.69
CA ARG A 45 -0.81 -15.01 -11.67
C ARG A 45 -1.99 -14.11 -11.35
N GLY A 46 -1.79 -12.79 -11.41
CA GLY A 46 -2.86 -11.82 -11.14
C GLY A 46 -3.19 -11.58 -9.66
N ALA A 47 -2.52 -12.25 -8.71
CA ALA A 47 -2.74 -12.03 -7.28
C ALA A 47 -2.31 -10.65 -6.75
N GLY A 48 -1.74 -9.78 -7.60
CA GLY A 48 -1.34 -8.42 -7.22
C GLY A 48 -0.03 -8.32 -6.42
N LYS A 49 0.84 -9.35 -6.45
CA LYS A 49 2.13 -9.37 -5.73
C LYS A 49 3.00 -8.13 -6.02
N THR A 50 3.13 -7.77 -7.30
CA THR A 50 3.94 -6.63 -7.73
C THR A 50 3.40 -5.31 -7.19
N ARG A 51 2.07 -5.10 -7.22
CA ARG A 51 1.45 -3.90 -6.67
C ARG A 51 1.62 -3.82 -5.15
N ALA A 52 1.40 -4.93 -4.44
CA ALA A 52 1.60 -4.99 -3.00
C ALA A 52 3.04 -4.64 -2.59
N GLY A 53 4.04 -5.17 -3.31
CA GLY A 53 5.44 -4.83 -3.08
C GLY A 53 5.75 -3.35 -3.34
N ALA A 54 5.24 -2.79 -4.44
CA ALA A 54 5.43 -1.38 -4.77
C ALA A 54 4.82 -0.44 -3.71
N GLU A 55 3.59 -0.71 -3.29
CA GLU A 55 2.91 0.11 -2.28
C GLU A 55 3.55 -0.03 -0.90
N TRP A 56 4.09 -1.21 -0.56
CA TRP A 56 4.89 -1.35 0.66
C TRP A 56 6.16 -0.50 0.61
N VAL A 57 6.88 -0.50 -0.52
CA VAL A 57 8.06 0.36 -0.70
C VAL A 57 7.67 1.83 -0.56
N ARG A 58 6.57 2.26 -1.19
CA ARG A 58 6.02 3.62 -1.04
C ARG A 58 5.74 3.95 0.43
N ALA A 59 5.03 3.10 1.15
CA ALA A 59 4.75 3.30 2.58
C ALA A 59 6.02 3.31 3.46
N GLN A 60 7.13 2.70 3.02
CA GLN A 60 8.40 2.83 3.71
C GLN A 60 9.10 4.16 3.40
N VAL A 61 9.03 4.68 2.17
CA VAL A 61 9.82 5.86 1.73
C VAL A 61 9.07 7.19 1.81
N GLU A 62 7.75 7.18 1.69
CA GLU A 62 6.86 8.35 1.74
C GLU A 62 6.36 8.58 3.18
N GLY A 63 6.18 9.85 3.56
CA GLY A 63 5.54 10.29 4.80
C GLY A 63 4.07 10.68 4.57
N ALA A 64 3.49 11.44 5.50
CA ALA A 64 2.07 11.81 5.45
C ALA A 64 1.74 12.79 4.32
N GLY A 65 2.64 13.74 4.04
CA GLY A 65 2.52 14.71 2.96
C GLY A 65 3.40 14.39 1.74
N PRO A 66 3.16 15.05 0.59
CA PRO A 66 3.84 14.75 -0.69
C PRO A 66 5.37 14.90 -0.69
N GLY A 67 5.92 15.71 0.22
CA GLY A 67 7.37 15.88 0.40
C GLY A 67 7.88 15.30 1.72
N ASP A 68 6.99 14.73 2.52
CA ASP A 68 7.37 14.22 3.83
C ASP A 68 8.16 12.94 3.66
N PRO A 69 9.28 12.79 4.37
CA PRO A 69 10.10 11.61 4.20
C PRO A 69 9.59 10.48 5.12
N GLY A 70 9.53 9.25 4.59
CA GLY A 70 9.03 8.08 5.30
C GLY A 70 10.00 7.53 6.35
N ARG A 71 9.96 6.23 6.63
CA ARG A 71 10.91 5.56 7.54
C ARG A 71 12.23 5.19 6.86
N ALA A 72 12.17 4.75 5.62
CA ALA A 72 13.31 4.32 4.84
C ALA A 72 13.93 5.50 4.06
N ARG A 73 15.26 5.53 4.02
CA ARG A 73 16.05 6.50 3.23
C ARG A 73 16.91 5.83 2.16
N ARG A 74 17.09 4.51 2.28
CA ARG A 74 17.97 3.69 1.44
C ARG A 74 17.19 2.44 1.09
N VAL A 75 16.90 2.25 -0.19
CA VAL A 75 16.14 1.12 -0.71
C VAL A 75 16.88 0.55 -1.91
N ALA A 76 16.95 -0.78 -1.98
CA ALA A 76 17.40 -1.50 -3.16
C ALA A 76 16.23 -2.33 -3.68
N LEU A 77 15.96 -2.23 -4.98
CA LEU A 77 15.01 -3.08 -5.69
C LEU A 77 15.81 -4.00 -6.58
N VAL A 78 15.63 -5.30 -6.41
CA VAL A 78 16.33 -6.34 -7.16
C VAL A 78 15.30 -7.19 -7.87
N GLY A 79 15.45 -7.32 -9.18
CA GLY A 79 14.61 -8.14 -10.04
C GLY A 79 15.42 -8.69 -11.20
N GLU A 80 14.96 -9.80 -11.74
CA GLU A 80 15.45 -10.34 -13.01
C GLU A 80 14.98 -9.43 -14.16
N THR A 81 15.79 -9.33 -15.22
CA THR A 81 15.49 -8.56 -16.44
C THR A 81 15.12 -9.47 -17.60
#